data_AF-A0A8J8BHE0-F1
#
_entry.id   AF-A0A8J8BHE0-F1
#
_cell.length_a   1.000
_cell.length_b   1.000
_cell.length_c   1.000
_cell.angle_alpha   90.00
_cell.angle_beta   90.00
_cell.angle_gamma   90.00
#
_symmetry.space_group_name_H-M   'P 1'
#
loop_
_entity.id
_entity.type
_entity.pdbx_description
1 polymer ?
#
loop_
_entity_poly.entity_id
_entity_poly.type
_entity_poly.pdbx_seq_one_letter_code
_entity_poly.pdbx_strand_id
1 'polypeptide(L)'
;MAVTPAVRRASRWQDSVRLLLLLDAAARPPAAADPVPGMTVGVVRTQVRLQKLDFWVRNPDYLAYELMNEYEAAPDEVGLLDLASKILESDEPDLRRFPMLRHKFGAFEELDDALAPLVERGLIRKTQTLGQSRVLEHVYFLLERGREVARSMVDEAPALEWYVERTKLVVALVDGLGGTQIKNRQYLVQSYADTPWQQYIGSITEQARARLAGLKAPVSVSAPDVNEEAS
;
A
#
# COMPACT_ATOMS: atom_id res chain seq x y z
N MET A 1 -12.25 -34.20 2.69
CA MET A 1 -12.36 -32.76 3.03
C MET A 1 -11.08 -32.09 2.56
N ALA A 2 -11.16 -31.15 1.61
CA ALA A 2 -10.00 -30.37 1.23
C ALA A 2 -9.62 -29.46 2.40
N VAL A 3 -8.40 -29.59 2.92
CA VAL A 3 -7.83 -28.62 3.86
C VAL A 3 -7.62 -27.34 3.07
N THR A 4 -8.50 -26.35 3.25
CA THR A 4 -8.23 -25.01 2.74
C THR A 4 -6.94 -24.54 3.41
N PRO A 5 -5.85 -24.26 2.67
CA PRO A 5 -4.60 -23.84 3.30
C PRO A 5 -4.88 -22.59 4.14
N ALA A 6 -4.47 -22.64 5.40
CA ALA A 6 -4.64 -21.52 6.32
C ALA A 6 -3.93 -20.30 5.73
N VAL A 7 -4.69 -19.23 5.51
CA VAL A 7 -4.16 -17.97 5.00
C VAL A 7 -3.09 -17.45 5.98
N ARG A 8 -1.89 -17.18 5.48
CA ARG A 8 -0.80 -16.60 6.28
C ARG A 8 -1.26 -15.28 6.88
N ARG A 9 -1.17 -15.16 8.21
CA ARG A 9 -1.46 -13.94 8.97
C ARG A 9 -0.19 -13.43 9.64
N ALA A 10 -0.03 -12.11 9.67
CA ALA A 10 1.01 -11.48 10.47
C ALA A 10 0.68 -11.65 11.96
N SER A 11 1.71 -11.71 12.81
CA SER A 11 1.50 -11.52 14.23
C SER A 11 1.17 -10.06 14.53
N ARG A 12 0.50 -9.81 15.67
CA ARG A 12 0.22 -8.45 16.14
C ARG A 12 1.46 -7.55 16.12
N TRP A 13 2.61 -8.07 16.54
CA TRP A 13 3.87 -7.33 16.56
C TRP A 13 4.41 -7.01 15.16
N GLN A 14 4.29 -7.95 14.21
CA GLN A 14 4.65 -7.70 12.81
C GLN A 14 3.77 -6.59 12.22
N ASP A 15 2.47 -6.61 12.51
CA ASP A 15 1.56 -5.55 12.10
C ASP A 15 1.88 -4.21 12.77
N SER A 16 2.20 -4.20 14.08
CA SER A 16 2.62 -2.98 14.78
C SER A 16 3.87 -2.37 14.15
N VAL A 17 4.91 -3.17 13.87
CA VAL A 17 6.16 -2.69 13.24
C VAL A 17 5.87 -2.13 11.86
N ARG A 18 5.16 -2.88 11.00
CA ARG A 18 4.77 -2.43 9.66
C ARG A 18 3.96 -1.13 9.71
N LEU A 19 2.99 -1.02 10.62
CA LEU A 19 2.18 0.19 10.78
C LEU A 19 3.00 1.37 11.28
N LEU A 20 3.97 1.18 12.19
CA LEU A 20 4.84 2.26 12.64
C LEU A 20 5.70 2.80 11.49
N LEU A 21 6.32 1.91 10.70
CA LEU A 21 7.12 2.29 9.54
C LEU A 21 6.28 2.98 8.46
N LEU A 22 5.04 2.51 8.26
CA LEU A 22 4.10 3.16 7.34
C LEU A 22 3.65 4.53 7.84
N LEU A 23 3.40 4.67 9.14
CA LEU A 23 3.05 5.97 9.74
C LEU A 23 4.22 6.96 9.64
N ASP A 24 5.47 6.57 9.87
CA ASP A 24 6.62 7.46 9.69
C ASP A 24 6.77 7.92 8.23
N ALA A 25 6.59 7.01 7.27
CA ALA A 25 6.65 7.35 5.85
C ALA A 25 5.49 8.25 5.40
N ALA A 26 4.26 7.99 5.88
CA ALA A 26 3.06 8.68 5.42
C ALA A 26 2.76 9.98 6.17
N ALA A 27 3.36 10.19 7.35
CA ALA A 27 3.07 11.33 8.20
C ALA A 27 3.50 12.65 7.55
N ARG A 28 2.58 13.61 7.54
CA ARG A 28 2.85 15.00 7.12
C ARG A 28 3.04 15.88 8.35
N PRO A 29 3.84 16.96 8.28
CA PRO A 29 3.93 17.91 9.38
C PRO A 29 2.53 18.40 9.80
N PRO A 30 2.27 18.57 11.11
CA PRO A 30 1.01 19.14 11.57
C PRO A 30 0.84 20.55 11.00
N ALA A 31 -0.39 20.93 10.62
CA ALA A 31 -0.66 22.30 10.24
C ALA A 31 -0.55 23.21 11.48
N ALA A 32 -0.10 24.45 11.32
CA ALA A 32 0.15 25.36 12.43
C ALA A 32 -1.08 25.61 13.34
N ALA A 33 -2.29 25.45 12.79
CA ALA A 33 -3.55 25.63 13.52
C ALA A 33 -4.12 24.33 14.12
N ASP A 34 -3.52 23.17 13.86
CA ASP A 34 -4.03 21.89 14.34
C ASP A 34 -3.77 21.73 15.85
N PRO A 35 -4.79 21.47 16.69
CA PRO A 35 -4.55 21.05 18.05
C PRO A 35 -3.96 19.64 18.04
N VAL A 36 -2.65 19.54 18.25
CA VAL A 36 -1.93 18.27 18.29
C VAL A 36 -1.38 17.98 19.68
N PRO A 37 -1.29 16.70 20.10
CA PRO A 37 -0.60 16.33 21.32
C PRO A 37 0.85 16.85 21.32
N GLY A 38 1.40 17.13 22.50
CA GLY A 38 2.82 17.47 22.63
C GLY A 38 3.73 16.40 22.02
N MET A 39 4.88 16.83 21.49
CA MET A 39 5.86 15.97 20.80
C MET A 39 5.37 15.32 19.50
N THR A 40 4.24 15.77 18.94
CA THR A 40 3.80 15.32 17.62
C THR A 40 4.74 15.86 16.54
N VAL A 41 5.26 14.96 15.71
CA VAL A 41 6.15 15.29 14.57
C VAL A 41 5.52 15.00 13.22
N GLY A 42 4.31 14.48 13.22
CA GLY A 42 3.65 14.02 12.02
C GLY A 42 2.20 13.60 12.26
N VAL A 43 1.36 13.80 11.25
CA VAL A 43 -0.05 13.47 11.27
C VAL A 43 -0.39 12.64 10.05
N VAL A 44 -1.08 11.52 10.27
CA VAL A 44 -1.76 10.75 9.23
C VAL A 44 -3.26 10.85 9.48
N ARG A 45 -3.96 11.35 8.46
CA ARG A 45 -5.39 11.60 8.50
C ARG A 45 -6.16 10.53 7.75
N THR A 46 -7.34 10.20 8.27
CA THR A 46 -8.28 9.17 7.81
C THR A 46 -7.77 7.73 7.95
N GLN A 47 -8.57 6.88 8.61
CA GLN A 47 -8.31 5.44 8.68
C GLN A 47 -8.35 4.78 7.29
N VAL A 48 -9.23 5.27 6.40
CA VAL A 48 -9.35 4.74 5.04
C VAL A 48 -8.02 4.91 4.30
N ARG A 49 -7.40 6.09 4.29
CA ARG A 49 -6.10 6.29 3.64
C ARG A 49 -5.08 5.29 4.19
N LEU A 50 -4.94 5.20 5.51
CA LEU A 50 -3.98 4.29 6.15
C LEU A 50 -4.21 2.83 5.73
N GLN A 51 -5.45 2.34 5.73
CA GLN A 51 -5.78 0.97 5.28
C GLN A 51 -5.44 0.74 3.80
N LYS A 52 -5.59 1.75 2.94
CA LYS A 52 -5.28 1.61 1.51
C LYS A 52 -3.77 1.57 1.25
N LEU A 53 -2.99 2.40 1.94
CA LEU A 53 -1.54 2.33 1.89
C LEU A 53 -1.06 0.97 2.42
N ASP A 54 -1.60 0.55 3.56
CA ASP A 54 -1.28 -0.74 4.16
C ASP A 54 -1.56 -1.91 3.20
N PHE A 55 -2.67 -1.86 2.47
CA PHE A 55 -3.01 -2.88 1.48
C PHE A 55 -1.89 -3.10 0.46
N TRP A 56 -1.30 -2.05 -0.11
CA TRP A 56 -0.22 -2.21 -1.09
C TRP A 56 1.08 -2.67 -0.46
N VAL A 57 1.41 -2.23 0.76
CA VAL A 57 2.58 -2.75 1.50
C VAL A 57 2.42 -4.25 1.74
N ARG A 58 1.21 -4.73 2.02
CA ARG A 58 0.90 -6.14 2.27
C ARG A 58 0.71 -6.99 1.02
N ASN A 59 0.52 -6.39 -0.15
CA ASN A 59 0.25 -7.11 -1.39
C ASN A 59 1.12 -6.53 -2.50
N PRO A 60 2.42 -6.94 -2.57
CA PRO A 60 3.38 -6.38 -3.53
C PRO A 60 2.97 -6.57 -4.99
N ASP A 61 2.25 -7.64 -5.31
CA ASP A 61 1.65 -7.88 -6.63
C ASP A 61 0.67 -6.77 -7.05
N TYR A 62 -0.18 -6.31 -6.14
CA TYR A 62 -1.06 -5.16 -6.40
C TYR A 62 -0.30 -3.84 -6.48
N LEU A 63 0.79 -3.67 -5.73
CA LEU A 63 1.65 -2.49 -5.86
C LEU A 63 2.33 -2.45 -7.25
N ALA A 64 2.88 -3.57 -7.70
CA ALA A 64 3.46 -3.68 -9.04
C ALA A 64 2.41 -3.41 -10.13
N TYR A 65 1.19 -3.90 -9.94
CA TYR A 65 0.09 -3.60 -10.86
C TYR A 65 -0.25 -2.12 -10.92
N GLU A 66 -0.22 -1.42 -9.78
CA GLU A 66 -0.45 0.02 -9.73
C GLU A 66 0.70 0.80 -10.39
N LEU A 67 1.96 0.38 -10.23
CA LEU A 67 3.09 0.98 -10.95
C LEU A 67 2.94 0.87 -12.47
N MET A 68 2.39 -0.25 -12.96
CA MET A 68 2.05 -0.41 -14.38
C MET A 68 0.92 0.52 -14.83
N ASN A 69 -0.07 0.81 -13.97
CA ASN A 69 -1.10 1.81 -14.27
C ASN A 69 -0.50 3.21 -14.42
N GLU A 70 0.43 3.59 -13.54
CA GLU A 70 1.11 4.89 -13.62
C GLU A 70 1.97 5.00 -14.87
N TYR A 71 2.68 3.92 -15.23
CA TYR A 71 3.45 3.90 -16.46
C TYR A 71 2.58 4.10 -17.70
N GLU A 72 1.40 3.47 -17.78
CA GLU A 72 0.50 3.70 -18.92
C GLU A 72 -0.02 5.14 -18.99
N ALA A 73 -0.16 5.82 -17.84
CA ALA A 73 -0.53 7.22 -17.78
C ALA A 73 0.64 8.17 -18.13
N ALA A 74 1.88 7.76 -17.86
CA ALA A 74 3.11 8.49 -18.14
C ALA A 74 4.23 7.55 -18.67
N PRO A 75 4.18 7.12 -19.95
CA PRO A 75 5.08 6.09 -20.50
C PRO A 75 6.56 6.49 -20.52
N ASP A 76 6.85 7.77 -20.41
CA ASP A 76 8.19 8.35 -20.35
C ASP A 76 8.91 8.03 -19.02
N GLU A 77 8.17 7.64 -17.97
CA GLU A 77 8.70 7.21 -16.68
C GLU A 77 9.06 5.71 -16.65
N VAL A 78 10.03 5.31 -17.49
CA VAL A 78 10.43 3.89 -17.66
C VAL A 78 10.82 3.21 -16.33
N GLY A 79 11.31 3.97 -15.35
CA GLY A 79 11.66 3.46 -14.02
C GLY A 79 10.50 2.80 -13.27
N LEU A 80 9.25 3.10 -13.63
CA LEU A 80 8.06 2.46 -13.05
C LEU A 80 7.96 0.97 -13.42
N LEU A 81 8.26 0.62 -14.68
CA LEU A 81 8.30 -0.78 -15.11
C LEU A 81 9.46 -1.55 -14.49
N ASP A 82 10.60 -0.89 -14.29
CA ASP A 82 11.75 -1.50 -13.60
C ASP A 82 11.42 -1.80 -12.13
N LEU A 83 10.70 -0.91 -11.45
CA LEU A 83 10.23 -1.16 -10.08
C LEU A 83 9.20 -2.30 -10.03
N ALA A 84 8.21 -2.31 -10.94
CA ALA A 84 7.23 -3.38 -11.02
C ALA A 84 7.90 -4.75 -11.28
N SER A 85 8.89 -4.78 -12.18
CA SER A 85 9.72 -5.94 -12.49
C SER A 85 10.50 -6.45 -11.28
N LYS A 86 11.23 -5.57 -10.58
CA LYS A 86 11.96 -5.93 -9.35
C LYS A 86 11.03 -6.56 -8.30
N ILE A 87 9.82 -6.03 -8.14
CA ILE A 87 8.84 -6.60 -7.20
C ILE A 87 8.40 -8.00 -7.65
N LEU A 88 7.95 -8.16 -8.90
CA LEU A 88 7.32 -9.39 -9.39
C LEU A 88 8.30 -10.55 -9.65
N GLU A 89 9.57 -10.23 -9.91
CA GLU A 89 10.66 -11.20 -10.16
C GLU A 89 11.38 -11.60 -8.86
N SER A 90 11.16 -10.87 -7.77
CA SER A 90 11.61 -11.26 -6.43
C SER A 90 10.64 -12.23 -5.75
N ASP A 91 11.04 -12.76 -4.59
CA ASP A 91 10.16 -13.57 -3.74
C ASP A 91 9.14 -12.74 -2.95
N GLU A 92 9.08 -11.41 -3.13
CA GLU A 92 8.18 -10.54 -2.37
C GLU A 92 6.70 -10.90 -2.45
N PRO A 93 6.12 -11.18 -3.64
CA PRO A 93 4.71 -11.50 -3.75
C PRO A 93 4.31 -12.76 -2.97
N ASP A 94 5.27 -13.66 -2.72
CA ASP A 94 5.05 -14.90 -1.98
C ASP A 94 5.42 -14.77 -0.50
N LEU A 95 6.59 -14.18 -0.20
CA LEU A 95 7.16 -14.10 1.15
C LEU A 95 6.70 -12.90 1.97
N ARG A 96 6.18 -11.84 1.36
CA ARG A 96 5.78 -10.60 2.07
C ARG A 96 4.28 -10.38 2.09
N ARG A 97 3.51 -11.27 1.46
CA ARG A 97 2.06 -11.12 1.32
C ARG A 97 1.30 -11.44 2.61
N PHE A 98 0.44 -10.50 3.01
CA PHE A 98 -0.51 -10.62 4.11
C PHE A 98 -1.90 -10.15 3.66
N PRO A 99 -2.76 -11.04 3.15
CA PRO A 99 -4.02 -10.63 2.54
C PRO A 99 -4.95 -9.96 3.57
N MET A 100 -5.68 -8.96 3.08
CA MET A 100 -6.68 -8.24 3.86
C MET A 100 -8.09 -8.73 3.52
N LEU A 101 -9.03 -8.54 4.45
CA LEU A 101 -10.43 -8.85 4.21
C LEU A 101 -11.06 -7.82 3.30
N ARG A 102 -11.90 -8.27 2.38
CA ARG A 102 -12.80 -7.41 1.64
C ARG A 102 -13.97 -7.00 2.53
N HIS A 103 -14.06 -5.71 2.83
CA HIS A 103 -15.19 -5.11 3.53
C HIS A 103 -15.93 -4.13 2.62
N LYS A 104 -17.04 -3.50 3.06
CA LYS A 104 -17.93 -2.65 2.23
C LYS A 104 -17.17 -1.61 1.37
N PHE A 105 -16.11 -1.02 1.90
CA PHE A 105 -15.33 0.05 1.24
C PHE A 105 -13.94 -0.39 0.74
N GLY A 106 -13.75 -1.70 0.55
CA GLY A 106 -12.53 -2.34 0.04
C GLY A 106 -11.77 -3.09 1.12
N ALA A 107 -10.45 -3.24 0.94
CA ALA A 107 -9.54 -3.86 1.89
C ALA A 107 -9.66 -3.24 3.28
N PHE A 108 -9.78 -4.09 4.31
CA PHE A 108 -10.03 -3.72 5.68
C PHE A 108 -9.27 -4.64 6.65
N GLU A 109 -8.83 -4.05 7.75
CA GLU A 109 -8.27 -4.71 8.92
C GLU A 109 -8.68 -3.90 10.17
N GLU A 110 -8.95 -4.58 11.28
CA GLU A 110 -9.13 -3.93 12.58
C GLU A 110 -7.77 -3.44 13.09
N LEU A 111 -7.54 -2.12 13.03
CA LEU A 111 -6.23 -1.55 13.35
C LEU A 111 -5.98 -1.42 14.86
N ASP A 112 -7.00 -1.50 15.71
CA ASP A 112 -6.84 -1.21 17.14
C ASP A 112 -5.88 -2.17 17.85
N ASP A 113 -5.97 -3.48 17.59
CA ASP A 113 -5.06 -4.46 18.20
C ASP A 113 -3.60 -4.26 17.73
N ALA A 114 -3.40 -4.01 16.44
CA ALA A 114 -2.06 -3.76 15.89
C ALA A 114 -1.47 -2.41 16.34
N LEU A 115 -2.30 -1.40 16.60
CA LEU A 115 -1.84 -0.08 17.06
C LEU A 115 -1.67 0.01 18.58
N ALA A 116 -2.35 -0.84 19.36
CA ALA A 116 -2.33 -0.78 20.82
C ALA A 116 -0.91 -0.77 21.42
N PRO A 117 0.04 -1.64 20.99
CA PRO A 117 1.41 -1.60 21.53
C PRO A 117 2.14 -0.30 21.21
N LEU A 118 1.86 0.33 20.07
CA LEU A 118 2.46 1.60 19.67
C LEU A 118 1.92 2.76 20.51
N VAL A 119 0.61 2.74 20.81
CA VAL A 119 -0.05 3.74 21.67
C VAL A 119 0.45 3.62 23.10
N GLU A 120 0.46 2.41 23.65
CA GLU A 120 0.89 2.10 25.02
C GLU A 120 2.35 2.55 25.27
N ARG A 121 3.24 2.31 24.30
CA ARG A 121 4.65 2.71 24.37
C ARG A 121 4.90 4.19 24.09
N GLY A 122 3.86 4.96 23.80
CA GLY A 122 4.00 6.39 23.48
C GLY A 122 4.74 6.66 22.17
N LEU A 123 4.63 5.75 21.20
CA LEU A 123 5.19 5.95 19.86
C LEU A 123 4.22 6.72 18.96
N ILE A 124 2.92 6.49 19.17
CA ILE A 124 1.85 7.19 18.46
C ILE A 124 0.74 7.63 19.44
N ARG A 125 -0.14 8.51 18.96
CA ARG A 125 -1.46 8.75 19.54
C ARG A 125 -2.52 8.54 18.46
N LYS A 126 -3.57 7.80 18.78
CA LYS A 126 -4.77 7.67 17.95
C LYS A 126 -5.90 8.46 18.59
N THR A 127 -6.58 9.29 17.81
CA THR A 127 -7.80 9.98 18.23
C THR A 127 -8.86 9.90 17.13
N GLN A 128 -10.05 10.40 17.45
CA GLN A 128 -11.17 10.53 16.53
C GLN A 128 -11.77 11.92 16.65
N THR A 129 -12.05 12.54 15.52
CA THR A 129 -12.87 13.75 15.47
C THR A 129 -14.33 13.33 15.39
N LEU A 130 -15.12 13.73 16.39
CA LEU A 130 -16.53 13.40 16.47
C LEU A 130 -17.36 14.51 15.83
N GLY A 131 -18.33 14.12 15.00
CA GLY A 131 -19.45 14.95 14.60
C GLY A 131 -20.63 14.73 15.54
N GLN A 132 -21.77 15.35 15.22
CA GLN A 132 -22.97 15.29 16.08
C GLN A 132 -23.48 13.85 16.33
N SER A 133 -23.35 12.95 15.36
CA SER A 133 -23.89 11.58 15.44
C SER A 133 -22.97 10.49 14.90
N ARG A 134 -21.76 10.85 14.44
CA ARG A 134 -20.81 9.90 13.86
C ARG A 134 -19.36 10.35 14.02
N VAL A 135 -18.45 9.40 13.96
CA VAL A 135 -17.02 9.69 13.76
C VAL A 135 -16.86 10.33 12.37
N LEU A 136 -16.28 11.52 12.33
CA LEU A 136 -15.95 12.19 11.07
C LEU A 136 -14.62 11.68 10.52
N GLU A 137 -13.63 11.53 11.40
CA GLU A 137 -12.28 11.18 11.00
C GLU A 137 -11.54 10.47 12.14
N HIS A 138 -10.73 9.49 11.78
CA HIS A 138 -9.67 8.96 12.64
C HIS A 138 -8.36 9.68 12.32
N VAL A 139 -7.66 10.13 13.37
CA VAL A 139 -6.40 10.86 13.24
C VAL A 139 -5.33 10.12 14.02
N TYR A 140 -4.17 9.92 13.39
CA TYR A 140 -3.02 9.26 13.96
C TYR A 140 -1.86 10.25 14.02
N PHE A 141 -1.37 10.52 15.22
CA PHE A 141 -0.22 11.36 15.47
C PHE A 141 1.00 10.50 15.70
N LEU A 142 2.05 10.72 14.89
CA LEU A 142 3.36 10.18 15.13
C LEU A 142 4.09 11.08 16.13
N LEU A 143 4.58 10.50 17.23
CA LEU A 143 5.35 11.22 18.24
C LEU A 143 6.85 11.15 17.92
N GLU A 144 7.66 12.08 18.45
CA GLU A 144 9.13 12.10 18.30
C GLU A 144 9.74 10.72 18.52
N ARG A 145 9.44 10.11 19.67
CA ARG A 145 9.91 8.77 20.03
C ARG A 145 9.51 7.69 19.01
N GLY A 146 8.31 7.80 18.44
CA GLY A 146 7.85 6.87 17.40
C GLY A 146 8.70 6.96 16.14
N ARG A 147 9.04 8.18 15.72
CA ARG A 147 9.92 8.42 14.57
C ARG A 147 11.35 7.97 14.84
N GLU A 148 11.88 8.25 16.03
CA GLU A 148 13.21 7.77 16.43
C GLU A 148 13.29 6.25 16.34
N VAL A 149 12.33 5.55 16.96
CA VAL A 149 12.25 4.08 16.91
C VAL A 149 12.08 3.57 15.48
N ALA A 150 11.20 4.17 14.68
CA ALA A 150 11.01 3.77 13.29
C ALA A 150 12.30 3.85 12.46
N ARG A 151 13.14 4.86 12.73
CA ARG A 151 14.38 5.11 11.99
C ARG A 151 15.56 4.28 12.49
N SER A 152 15.63 3.98 13.79
CA SER A 152 16.70 3.15 14.35
C SER A 152 16.43 1.65 14.24
N MET A 153 15.18 1.23 13.99
CA MET A 153 14.79 -0.19 13.91
C MET A 153 15.57 -0.98 12.85
N VAL A 154 15.98 -0.33 11.75
CA VAL A 154 16.75 -1.00 10.69
C VAL A 154 18.16 -1.34 11.16
N ASP A 155 18.75 -0.52 12.06
CA ASP A 155 20.11 -0.75 12.57
C ASP A 155 20.19 -2.07 13.34
N GLU A 156 19.14 -2.38 14.11
CA GLU A 156 19.02 -3.62 14.88
C GLU A 156 18.46 -4.80 14.08
N ALA A 157 17.62 -4.51 13.08
CA ALA A 157 16.97 -5.51 12.23
C ALA A 157 17.01 -5.12 10.75
N PRO A 158 18.14 -5.35 10.05
CA PRO A 158 18.32 -4.95 8.65
C PRO A 158 17.26 -5.52 7.68
N ALA A 159 16.64 -6.64 8.01
CA ALA A 159 15.53 -7.21 7.24
C ALA A 159 14.29 -6.30 7.13
N LEU A 160 14.18 -5.29 8.00
CA LEU A 160 13.15 -4.27 7.98
C LEU A 160 13.36 -3.19 6.91
N GLU A 161 14.56 -3.07 6.32
CA GLU A 161 14.83 -2.09 5.25
C GLU A 161 13.83 -2.23 4.10
N TRP A 162 13.46 -3.48 3.78
CA TRP A 162 12.40 -3.76 2.81
C TRP A 162 11.09 -3.02 3.11
N TYR A 163 10.64 -3.02 4.39
CA TYR A 163 9.42 -2.30 4.76
C TYR A 163 9.61 -0.80 4.62
N VAL A 164 10.78 -0.27 4.96
CA VAL A 164 11.10 1.16 4.82
C VAL A 164 11.05 1.60 3.35
N GLU A 165 11.67 0.84 2.45
CA GLU A 165 11.65 1.13 1.02
C GLU A 165 10.22 1.05 0.46
N ARG A 166 9.47 0.01 0.83
CA ARG A 166 8.11 -0.21 0.31
C ARG A 166 7.11 0.81 0.82
N THR A 167 7.18 1.23 2.09
CA THR A 167 6.29 2.27 2.61
C THR A 167 6.56 3.62 1.95
N LYS A 168 7.83 3.97 1.71
CA LYS A 168 8.21 5.17 0.96
C LYS A 168 7.68 5.12 -0.48
N LEU A 169 7.87 4.02 -1.19
CA LEU A 169 7.36 3.82 -2.55
C LEU A 169 5.84 3.97 -2.61
N VAL A 170 5.12 3.30 -1.72
CA VAL A 170 3.65 3.36 -1.63
C VAL A 170 3.16 4.78 -1.35
N VAL A 171 3.83 5.52 -0.45
CA VAL A 171 3.45 6.90 -0.13
C VAL A 171 3.73 7.84 -1.31
N ALA A 172 4.88 7.69 -1.97
CA ALA A 172 5.25 8.49 -3.14
C ALA A 172 4.25 8.31 -4.29
N LEU A 173 3.83 7.07 -4.54
CA LEU A 173 2.86 6.70 -5.59
C LEU A 173 1.50 7.41 -5.46
N VAL A 174 1.16 7.86 -4.25
CA VAL A 174 -0.12 8.52 -3.97
C VAL A 174 0.03 9.88 -3.33
N ASP A 175 1.19 10.51 -3.48
CA ASP A 175 1.36 11.88 -3.04
C ASP A 175 0.40 12.77 -3.83
N GLY A 176 -0.23 13.73 -3.15
CA GLY A 176 -1.30 14.57 -3.73
C GLY A 176 -2.68 13.90 -3.94
N LEU A 177 -2.82 12.58 -3.80
CA LEU A 177 -4.12 11.89 -3.94
C LEU A 177 -4.90 11.81 -2.63
N GLY A 178 -6.21 12.00 -2.66
CA GLY A 178 -7.12 11.76 -1.54
C GLY A 178 -7.53 10.27 -1.39
N GLY A 179 -8.07 9.89 -0.23
CA GLY A 179 -8.43 8.49 0.07
C GLY A 179 -9.44 7.86 -0.91
N THR A 180 -10.37 8.64 -1.47
CA THR A 180 -11.32 8.17 -2.50
C THR A 180 -10.63 7.87 -3.84
N GLN A 181 -9.65 8.69 -4.25
CA GLN A 181 -8.89 8.46 -5.48
C GLN A 181 -8.04 7.19 -5.36
N ILE A 182 -7.39 7.00 -4.21
CA ILE A 182 -6.64 5.78 -3.89
C ILE A 182 -7.57 4.54 -3.91
N LYS A 183 -8.76 4.66 -3.32
CA LYS A 183 -9.76 3.59 -3.36
C LYS A 183 -10.11 3.24 -4.82
N ASN A 184 -10.39 4.23 -5.66
CA ASN A 184 -10.80 3.97 -7.04
C ASN A 184 -9.71 3.22 -7.84
N ARG A 185 -8.43 3.55 -7.61
CA ARG A 185 -7.29 2.84 -8.20
C ARG A 185 -7.27 1.36 -7.86
N GLN A 186 -7.49 1.00 -6.58
CA GLN A 186 -7.56 -0.41 -6.19
C GLN A 186 -8.70 -1.19 -6.86
N TYR A 187 -9.82 -0.52 -7.18
CA TYR A 187 -10.96 -1.15 -7.85
C TYR A 187 -10.76 -1.32 -9.36
N LEU A 188 -9.68 -0.79 -9.95
CA LEU A 188 -9.32 -1.04 -11.35
C LEU A 188 -8.91 -2.50 -11.59
N VAL A 189 -8.51 -3.22 -10.55
CA VAL A 189 -8.16 -4.64 -10.65
C VAL A 189 -9.42 -5.48 -10.45
N GLN A 190 -9.86 -6.17 -11.50
CA GLN A 190 -11.08 -6.96 -11.49
C GLN A 190 -11.11 -8.01 -10.35
N SER A 191 -10.01 -8.72 -10.10
CA SER A 191 -9.89 -9.69 -9.01
C SER A 191 -10.11 -9.09 -7.61
N TYR A 192 -9.74 -7.82 -7.42
CA TYR A 192 -10.05 -7.09 -6.19
C TYR A 192 -11.56 -6.77 -6.11
N ALA A 193 -12.13 -6.28 -7.21
CA ALA A 193 -13.53 -5.91 -7.28
C ALA A 193 -14.46 -7.11 -7.03
N ASP A 194 -14.10 -8.27 -7.58
CA ASP A 194 -14.86 -9.53 -7.52
C ASP A 194 -14.66 -10.31 -6.22
N THR A 195 -13.74 -9.88 -5.35
CA THR A 195 -13.56 -10.54 -4.05
C THR A 195 -14.88 -10.45 -3.26
N PRO A 196 -15.46 -11.57 -2.78
CA PRO A 196 -16.71 -11.54 -2.05
C PRO A 196 -16.56 -10.84 -0.68
N TRP A 197 -17.68 -10.34 -0.16
CA TRP A 197 -17.71 -9.70 1.16
C TRP A 197 -17.23 -10.66 2.26
N GLN A 198 -16.36 -10.16 3.15
CA GLN A 198 -15.70 -10.88 4.23
C GLN A 198 -14.77 -12.03 3.79
N GLN A 199 -14.34 -12.06 2.53
CA GLN A 199 -13.30 -12.97 2.08
C GLN A 199 -11.95 -12.26 1.95
N TYR A 200 -10.88 -13.03 2.03
CA TYR A 200 -9.53 -12.53 1.79
C TYR A 200 -9.33 -12.18 0.32
N ILE A 201 -8.79 -10.99 0.07
CA ILE A 201 -8.44 -10.57 -1.28
C ILE A 201 -7.31 -11.46 -1.79
N GLY A 202 -7.56 -12.16 -2.91
CA GLY A 202 -6.64 -13.10 -3.55
C GLY A 202 -5.41 -12.41 -4.15
N SER A 203 -4.35 -13.19 -4.39
CA SER A 203 -3.17 -12.69 -5.10
C SER A 203 -3.47 -12.55 -6.59
N ILE A 204 -2.80 -11.61 -7.24
CA ILE A 204 -2.81 -11.39 -8.68
C ILE A 204 -1.43 -11.57 -9.31
N THR A 205 -0.47 -12.22 -8.62
CA THR A 205 0.93 -12.31 -9.07
C THR A 205 1.05 -12.77 -10.53
N GLU A 206 0.37 -13.86 -10.92
CA GLU A 206 0.43 -14.37 -12.29
C GLU A 206 -0.20 -13.41 -13.31
N GLN A 207 -1.31 -12.78 -12.96
CA GLN A 207 -1.93 -11.73 -13.79
C GLN A 207 -1.00 -10.53 -13.95
N ALA A 208 -0.34 -10.09 -12.88
CA ALA A 208 0.59 -8.97 -12.88
C ALA A 208 1.85 -9.29 -13.70
N ARG A 209 2.41 -10.50 -13.57
CA ARG A 209 3.53 -10.99 -14.39
C ARG A 209 3.19 -11.02 -15.88
N ALA A 210 2.02 -11.57 -16.22
CA ALA A 210 1.54 -11.60 -17.61
C ALA A 210 1.39 -10.19 -18.19
N ARG A 211 0.81 -9.26 -17.42
CA ARG A 211 0.68 -7.86 -17.85
C ARG A 211 2.03 -7.18 -18.03
N LEU A 212 2.96 -7.35 -17.09
CA LEU A 212 4.30 -6.77 -17.18
C LEU A 212 5.04 -7.26 -18.44
N ALA A 213 4.92 -8.56 -18.76
CA ALA A 213 5.50 -9.11 -19.98
C ALA A 213 4.92 -8.46 -21.24
N GLY A 214 3.61 -8.20 -21.27
CA GLY A 214 2.95 -7.48 -22.36
C GLY A 214 3.43 -6.03 -22.52
N LEU A 215 3.61 -5.31 -21.41
CA LEU A 215 4.09 -3.91 -21.43
C LEU A 215 5.57 -3.78 -21.82
N LYS A 216 6.39 -4.80 -21.53
CA LYS A 216 7.81 -4.83 -21.92
C LYS A 216 8.03 -5.36 -23.34
N ALA A 217 7.02 -5.99 -23.96
CA ALA A 217 7.16 -6.49 -25.31
C ALA A 217 7.41 -5.31 -26.28
N PRO A 218 8.39 -5.41 -27.19
CA PRO A 218 8.60 -4.37 -28.18
C PRO A 218 7.32 -4.23 -29.02
N VAL A 219 6.85 -2.99 -29.21
CA VAL A 219 5.75 -2.70 -30.14
C VAL A 219 6.19 -3.19 -31.51
N SER A 220 5.62 -4.30 -31.97
CA SER A 220 5.84 -4.79 -33.32
C SER A 220 5.21 -3.77 -34.27
N VAL A 221 6.04 -2.91 -34.86
CA VAL A 221 5.63 -2.03 -35.95
C VAL A 221 5.27 -2.94 -37.13
N SER A 222 3.98 -3.12 -37.40
CA SER A 222 3.54 -3.73 -38.66
C SER A 222 3.98 -2.79 -39.78
N ALA A 223 4.89 -3.27 -40.62
CA ALA A 223 5.28 -2.56 -41.84
C ALA A 223 4.02 -2.29 -42.68
N PRO A 224 3.87 -1.10 -43.30
CA PRO A 224 2.76 -0.85 -44.20
C PRO A 224 2.86 -1.81 -45.38
N ASP A 225 1.73 -2.44 -45.68
CA ASP A 225 1.55 -3.36 -46.81
C ASP A 225 1.63 -2.52 -48.10
N VAL A 226 2.84 -2.39 -48.65
CA VAL A 226 3.06 -1.79 -49.97
C VAL A 226 2.81 -2.89 -51.00
N ASN A 227 1.54 -3.13 -51.31
CA ASN A 227 1.20 -3.87 -52.52
C ASN A 227 0.99 -2.88 -53.67
N GLU A 228 1.88 -3.03 -54.64
CA GLU A 228 1.99 -2.33 -55.91
C GLU A 228 0.67 -2.33 -56.69
N GLU A 229 0.11 -1.14 -56.93
CA GLU A 229 -0.59 -0.87 -58.18
C GLU A 229 0.48 -0.56 -59.23
N ALA A 230 0.77 -1.52 -60.10
CA ALA A 230 1.45 -1.27 -61.37
C ALA A 230 0.93 -2.23 -62.45
N SER A 231 -0.07 -1.71 -63.17
CA SER A 231 -0.36 -1.84 -64.63
C SER A 231 -0.14 -3.17 -65.33
#